data_AF-A0A7V9T131-F1
#
_entry.id   AF-A0A7V9T131-F1
#
_cell.length_a   1.000
_cell.length_b   1.000
_cell.length_c   1.000
_cell.angle_alpha   90.00
_cell.angle_beta   90.00
_cell.angle_gamma   90.00
#
_symmetry.space_group_name_H-M   'P 1'
#
loop_
_entity.id
_entity.type
_entity.pdbx_description
1 polymer ?
#
loop_
_entity_poly.entity_id
_entity_poly.type
_entity_poly.pdbx_seq_one_letter_code
_entity_poly.pdbx_strand_id
1 'polypeptide(L)' 'VADRTLASAWARSPADSEVTPYWRRLVELNRTGLPDPANPDLVFPGHVVRLPAVPPNPAVLA' A
#
# COMPACT_ATOMS: atom_id res chain seq x y z
N VAL A 1 -2.92 -4.99 -3.78
CA VAL A 1 -2.66 -3.57 -4.15
C VAL A 1 -1.23 -3.18 -3.79
N ALA A 2 -0.86 -3.15 -2.51
CA ALA A 2 0.48 -2.76 -2.05
C ALA A 2 1.63 -3.50 -2.75
N ASP A 3 1.63 -4.84 -2.69
CA ASP A 3 2.61 -5.71 -3.36
C ASP A 3 2.76 -5.35 -4.86
N ARG A 4 1.66 -5.40 -5.62
CA ARG A 4 1.63 -5.05 -7.05
C ARG A 4 2.16 -3.64 -7.34
N THR A 5 1.81 -2.65 -6.53
CA THR A 5 2.26 -1.26 -6.70
C THR A 5 3.77 -1.16 -6.55
N LEU A 6 4.33 -1.75 -5.48
CA LEU A 6 5.77 -1.78 -5.26
C LEU A 6 6.48 -2.60 -6.34
N ALA A 7 5.92 -3.75 -6.71
CA ALA A 7 6.50 -4.62 -7.72
C ALA A 7 6.63 -3.93 -9.09
N SER A 8 5.58 -3.21 -9.49
CA SER A 8 5.59 -2.42 -10.72
C SER A 8 6.60 -1.28 -10.67
N ALA A 9 6.71 -0.59 -9.53
CA ALA A 9 7.58 0.57 -9.41
C ALA A 9 9.07 0.19 -9.28
N TRP A 10 9.36 -0.94 -8.67
CA TRP A 10 10.72 -1.41 -8.42
C TRP A 10 11.22 -2.44 -9.45
N ALA A 11 10.36 -2.86 -10.37
CA ALA A 11 10.63 -3.89 -11.39
C ALA A 11 11.15 -5.22 -10.80
N ARG A 12 10.70 -5.57 -9.59
CA ARG A 12 11.02 -6.83 -8.88
C ARG A 12 9.92 -7.16 -7.90
N SER A 13 9.82 -8.41 -7.44
CA SER A 13 8.92 -8.71 -6.31
C SER A 13 9.45 -8.06 -5.01
N PRO A 14 8.61 -7.34 -4.25
CA PRO A 14 8.95 -6.89 -2.91
C PRO A 14 8.90 -8.06 -1.91
N ALA A 15 9.68 -7.97 -0.83
CA ALA A 15 9.54 -8.86 0.31
C ALA A 15 8.38 -8.40 1.22
N ASP A 16 7.81 -9.30 2.02
CA ASP A 16 6.72 -8.98 2.94
C ASP A 16 7.07 -7.85 3.93
N SER A 17 8.34 -7.79 4.34
CA SER A 17 8.88 -6.73 5.20
C SER A 17 8.89 -5.36 4.52
N GLU A 18 8.91 -5.30 3.19
CA GLU A 18 8.85 -4.08 2.38
C GLU A 18 7.39 -3.69 2.06
N VAL A 19 6.51 -4.69 1.89
CA VAL A 19 5.07 -4.48 1.65
C VAL A 19 4.37 -3.94 2.90
N THR A 20 4.69 -4.47 4.08
CA THR A 20 3.99 -4.15 5.33
C THR A 20 3.98 -2.65 5.66
N PRO A 21 5.12 -1.92 5.61
CA PRO A 21 5.14 -0.49 5.88
C PRO A 21 4.35 0.33 4.84
N TYR A 22 4.38 -0.06 3.57
CA TYR A 22 3.63 0.62 2.51
C TYR A 22 2.12 0.42 2.69
N TRP A 23 1.69 -0.81 3.01
CA TRP A 23 0.28 -1.11 3.28
C TRP A 23 -0.25 -0.31 4.48
N ARG A 24 0.51 -0.18 5.57
CA ARG A 24 0.12 0.65 6.73
C ARG A 24 -0.10 2.12 6.35
N ARG A 25 0.75 2.70 5.50
CA ARG A 25 0.57 4.07 5.00
C ARG A 25 -0.67 4.20 4.11
N LEU A 26 -0.95 3.18 3.30
CA LEU A 26 -2.16 3.13 2.47
C LEU A 26 -3.41 3.14 3.34
N VAL A 27 -3.47 2.29 4.37
CA VAL A 27 -4.58 2.25 5.33
C VAL A 27 -4.75 3.60 6.02
N GLU A 28 -3.67 4.18 6.56
CA GLU A 28 -3.71 5.48 7.24
C GLU A 28 -4.26 6.58 6.34
N LEU A 29 -3.73 6.68 5.11
CA LEU A 29 -4.12 7.70 4.14
C LEU A 29 -5.61 7.65 3.79
N ASN A 30 -6.24 6.47 3.89
CA ASN A 30 -7.62 6.25 3.52
C ASN A 30 -8.56 6.13 4.72
N ARG A 31 -8.05 6.09 5.97
CA ARG A 31 -8.84 5.70 7.16
C ARG A 31 -10.15 6.46 7.30
N THR A 32 -10.14 7.76 7.07
CA THR A 32 -11.33 8.63 7.19
C THR A 32 -12.38 8.38 6.10
N GLY A 33 -12.01 7.76 4.99
CA GLY A 33 -12.90 7.42 3.88
C GLY A 33 -13.32 5.95 3.83
N LEU A 34 -12.80 5.11 4.71
CA LEU A 34 -13.16 3.69 4.75
C LEU A 34 -14.62 3.52 5.23
N PRO A 35 -15.31 2.44 4.79
CA PRO A 35 -16.64 2.12 5.27
C PRO A 35 -16.69 1.93 6.80
N ASP A 36 -15.65 1.31 7.35
CA ASP A 36 -15.42 1.19 8.79
C ASP A 36 -13.96 1.61 9.08
N PRO A 37 -13.72 2.77 9.71
CA PRO A 37 -12.38 3.24 10.05
C PRO A 37 -11.58 2.30 10.97
N ALA A 38 -12.25 1.40 11.69
CA ALA A 38 -11.62 0.41 12.57
C ALA A 38 -11.37 -0.94 11.87
N ASN A 39 -11.96 -1.18 10.71
CA ASN A 39 -11.79 -2.40 9.92
C ASN A 39 -11.29 -2.09 8.50
N PRO A 40 -9.96 -1.99 8.30
CA PRO A 40 -9.38 -1.66 7.00
C PRO A 40 -9.50 -2.76 5.94
N ASP A 41 -9.91 -3.96 6.33
CA ASP A 41 -10.15 -5.06 5.40
C ASP A 41 -11.56 -4.96 4.77
N LEU A 42 -12.45 -4.14 5.34
CA LEU A 42 -13.78 -3.90 4.78
C LEU A 42 -13.73 -2.85 3.67
N VAL A 43 -13.79 -3.32 2.42
CA VAL A 43 -13.93 -2.49 1.22
C VAL A 43 -15.05 -3.02 0.34
N PHE A 44 -15.73 -2.11 -0.38
CA PHE A 44 -16.80 -2.47 -1.31
C PHE A 44 -16.35 -2.34 -2.77
N PRO A 45 -16.98 -3.06 -3.71
CA PRO A 45 -16.78 -2.81 -5.14
C PRO A 45 -17.01 -1.34 -5.51
N GLY A 46 -16.10 -0.77 -6.31
CA GLY A 46 -16.15 0.64 -6.69
C GLY A 46 -15.59 1.62 -5.66
N HIS A 47 -15.19 1.15 -4.48
CA HIS A 47 -14.55 2.01 -3.48
C HIS A 47 -13.18 2.47 -3.98
N VAL A 48 -12.96 3.79 -3.96
CA VAL A 48 -11.72 4.41 -4.45
C VAL A 48 -10.76 4.60 -3.28
N VAL A 49 -9.54 4.06 -3.41
CA VAL A 49 -8.46 4.27 -2.44
C VAL A 49 -7.37 5.14 -3.05
N ARG A 50 -6.83 6.06 -2.25
CA ARG A 50 -5.63 6.82 -2.61
C ARG A 50 -4.38 6.00 -2.30
N LEU A 51 -3.45 5.96 -3.23
CA LEU A 51 -2.16 5.31 -3.03
C LEU A 51 -1.16 6.30 -2.41
N PRO A 52 -0.39 5.91 -1.38
CA PRO A 52 0.76 6.68 -0.94
C PRO A 52 1.83 6.77 -2.04
N ALA A 53 2.68 7.79 -1.96
CA ALA A 53 3.88 7.88 -2.78
C ALA A 53 4.75 6.62 -2.60
N VAL A 54 5.26 6.09 -3.71
CA VAL A 54 6.14 4.93 -3.69
C VAL A 54 7.52 5.35 -3.16
N PRO A 55 8.04 4.70 -2.11
CA PRO A 55 9.38 5.00 -1.63
C PRO A 55 10.45 4.50 -2.61
N PRO A 56 11.70 5.00 -2.52
CA PRO A 56 12.83 4.48 -3.28
C PRO A 56 12.99 2.97 -3.09
N ASN A 57 13.45 2.26 -4.13
CA ASN A 57 13.76 0.84 -4.03
C ASN A 57 14.97 0.64 -3.10
N PRO A 58 14.82 -0.05 -1.95
CA PRO A 58 15.93 -0.21 -1.01
C PRO A 58 17.08 -1.06 -1.59
N ALA A 59 16.81 -1.90 -2.59
CA ALA A 59 17.83 -2.76 -3.21
C ALA A 59 18.82 -2.01 -4.12
N VAL A 60 18.54 -0.74 -4.48
CA VAL A 60 19.49 0.10 -5.23
C VAL A 60 20.25 1.09 -4.33
N LEU A 61 19.87 1.15 -3.04
CA LEU A 61 20.50 2.01 -2.04
C LEU A 61 21.50 1.25 -1.16
N ALA A 62 21.56 -0.08 -1.29
CA ALA A 62 22.47 -0.98 -0.59
C ALA A 62 23.64 -1.37 -1.49
#